data_AF-R7SYK0-F1
#
_entry.id   AF-R7SYK0-F1
#
_cell.length_a   1.000
_cell.length_b   1.000
_cell.length_c   1.000
_cell.angle_alpha   90.00
_cell.angle_beta   90.00
_cell.angle_gamma   90.00
#
_symmetry.space_group_name_H-M   'P 1'
#
loop_
_entity.id
_entity.type
_entity.pdbx_description
1 polymer ?
#
loop_
_entity_poly.entity_id
_entity_poly.type
_entity_poly.pdbx_seq_one_letter_code
_entity_poly.pdbx_strand_id
1 'polypeptide(L)'
;MILTPAGAPPSLCSAPGEASSAVANPAQSPATVPQPQRPLLDISNSPTGRRIQGGEDSVGDTLFLETLKVPTVILETPSISHTMAAALSLSLLGHTLFLKSQVPFPIAQLSRMPGGKSNPKAAKKRDELLATFDTLASHLQTTFVAISTAYAKCKSATSDENGHIRDVARPSRGTAHLMFVFGPSANAARARIVLTIDGLDVKVWGVRPCDSLSRDDDDVDGEEDSDEDSQRSAEVSEEEGSDSEDDASEEDDVSDVESFGSDSGSGPPPSRSPSPLPPNPSTTSRDASPAPAPTPELTYAEEQQTLRAAERLLSRTLMNAWVDGEGDMSSELAPTQTHLFLRAPRRFAHPAWAARQNLTRALDGVLASFLEDAGALPVPPAARPKSKSKGVRTEGAWIGCRGGSAYAAKAQISSSVGRGADVEDSTLGRADEEDEEIWWAWEGKIVGFADW
;
A
#
# COMPACT_ATOMS: atom_id res chain seq x y z
N MET A 1 -22.71 -41.78 -31.14
CA MET A 1 -24.11 -41.66 -30.66
C MET A 1 -23.99 -41.20 -29.22
N ILE A 2 -24.18 -39.93 -28.89
CA ILE A 2 -25.45 -39.20 -28.82
C ILE A 2 -25.21 -37.75 -29.31
N LEU A 3 -26.09 -37.26 -30.18
CA LEU A 3 -26.09 -35.91 -30.74
C LEU A 3 -26.99 -35.01 -29.88
N THR A 4 -26.51 -33.82 -29.51
CA THR A 4 -27.36 -32.73 -28.99
C THR A 4 -27.29 -31.52 -29.95
N PRO A 5 -28.42 -30.85 -30.22
CA PRO A 5 -28.53 -29.89 -31.31
C PRO A 5 -28.21 -28.45 -30.88
N ALA A 6 -27.69 -27.70 -31.85
CA ALA A 6 -27.46 -26.26 -31.82
C ALA A 6 -28.78 -25.48 -31.81
N GLY A 7 -28.93 -24.56 -30.84
CA GLY A 7 -29.99 -23.56 -30.82
C GLY A 7 -29.55 -22.28 -31.52
N ALA A 8 -30.27 -21.90 -32.58
CA ALA A 8 -30.11 -20.65 -33.32
C ALA A 8 -30.77 -19.45 -32.59
N PRO A 9 -30.30 -18.21 -32.82
CA PRO A 9 -30.88 -17.01 -32.23
C PRO A 9 -32.10 -16.49 -33.03
N PRO A 10 -33.13 -15.90 -32.38
CA PRO A 10 -34.23 -15.29 -33.09
C PRO A 10 -33.86 -13.89 -33.62
N SER A 11 -34.12 -13.74 -34.91
CA SER A 11 -34.03 -12.54 -35.71
C SER A 11 -35.17 -11.55 -35.46
N LEU A 12 -34.78 -10.28 -35.36
CA LEU A 12 -35.44 -9.03 -35.79
C LEU A 12 -36.95 -9.07 -36.09
N CYS A 13 -37.72 -8.38 -35.25
CA CYS A 13 -39.04 -7.83 -35.59
C CYS A 13 -38.91 -6.32 -35.84
N SER A 14 -39.05 -5.91 -37.10
CA SER A 14 -39.33 -4.53 -37.48
C SER A 14 -40.83 -4.26 -37.40
N ALA A 15 -41.21 -3.11 -36.85
CA ALA A 15 -42.56 -2.55 -37.01
C ALA A 15 -42.45 -1.07 -37.45
N PRO A 16 -43.39 -0.57 -38.28
CA PRO A 16 -43.32 0.75 -38.88
C PRO A 16 -44.17 1.81 -38.15
N GLY A 17 -43.72 3.07 -38.27
CA GLY A 17 -44.55 4.26 -38.55
C GLY A 17 -45.55 4.76 -37.50
N GLU A 18 -45.36 6.01 -37.06
CA GLU A 18 -46.39 7.07 -36.93
C GLU A 18 -45.70 8.36 -36.44
N ALA A 19 -45.62 9.40 -37.28
CA ALA A 19 -46.57 10.50 -37.41
C ALA A 19 -46.37 11.65 -36.38
N SER A 20 -45.57 12.62 -36.82
CA SER A 20 -45.79 14.07 -36.75
C SER A 20 -46.84 14.60 -35.75
N SER A 21 -46.39 15.37 -34.76
CA SER A 21 -47.11 16.55 -34.28
C SER A 21 -46.13 17.61 -33.79
N ALA A 22 -45.95 18.63 -34.63
CA ALA A 22 -45.26 19.86 -34.32
C ALA A 22 -46.18 20.73 -33.43
N VAL A 23 -45.74 21.00 -32.21
CA VAL A 23 -46.28 22.10 -31.39
C VAL A 23 -45.18 23.14 -31.27
N ALA A 24 -45.42 24.27 -31.94
CA ALA A 24 -44.61 25.46 -31.86
C ALA A 24 -44.72 26.06 -30.45
N ASN A 25 -43.57 26.26 -29.78
CA ASN A 25 -43.48 27.06 -28.57
C ASN A 25 -42.82 28.40 -28.89
N PRO A 26 -43.35 29.54 -28.38
CA PRO A 26 -42.83 30.85 -28.70
C PRO A 26 -41.54 31.17 -27.94
N ALA A 27 -40.67 31.91 -28.62
CA ALA A 27 -39.45 32.49 -28.11
C ALA A 27 -39.68 33.29 -26.82
N GLN A 28 -38.98 32.90 -25.76
CA GLN A 28 -38.67 33.78 -24.63
C GLN A 28 -37.16 34.04 -24.64
N SER A 29 -36.82 35.31 -24.82
CA SER A 29 -35.47 35.87 -24.77
C SER A 29 -34.87 35.65 -23.37
N PRO A 30 -33.63 35.14 -23.24
CA PRO A 30 -32.97 35.10 -21.95
C PRO A 30 -32.45 36.51 -21.61
N ALA A 31 -32.92 37.02 -20.48
CA ALA A 31 -32.35 38.20 -19.83
C ALA A 31 -30.90 37.89 -19.42
N THR A 32 -29.98 38.71 -19.93
CA THR A 32 -28.57 38.74 -19.56
C THR A 32 -28.43 39.08 -18.09
N VAL A 33 -28.16 38.07 -17.26
CA VAL A 33 -27.72 38.24 -15.87
C VAL A 33 -26.22 38.57 -15.89
N PRO A 34 -25.75 39.67 -15.27
CA PRO A 34 -24.33 40.00 -15.23
C PRO A 34 -23.59 38.97 -14.38
N GLN A 35 -22.65 38.24 -15.00
CA GLN A 35 -21.70 37.37 -14.32
C GLN A 35 -20.86 38.21 -13.34
N PRO A 36 -20.75 37.81 -12.05
CA PRO A 36 -19.74 38.38 -11.18
C PRO A 36 -18.35 37.92 -11.67
N GLN A 37 -17.52 38.89 -12.04
CA GLN A 37 -16.13 38.67 -12.42
C GLN A 37 -15.43 37.92 -11.28
N ARG A 38 -15.03 36.67 -11.55
CA ARG A 38 -14.17 35.91 -10.64
C ARG A 38 -12.82 36.62 -10.58
N PRO A 39 -12.29 36.94 -9.38
CA PRO A 39 -10.94 37.44 -9.25
C PRO A 39 -9.97 36.35 -9.73
N LEU A 40 -9.19 36.71 -10.74
CA LEU A 40 -8.10 35.92 -11.28
C LEU A 40 -6.98 35.93 -10.23
N LEU A 41 -7.07 35.05 -9.25
CA LEU A 41 -5.99 34.80 -8.31
C LEU A 41 -5.02 33.84 -8.99
N ASP A 42 -3.99 34.44 -9.57
CA ASP A 42 -2.79 33.77 -10.06
C ASP A 42 -2.02 33.25 -8.83
N ILE A 43 -2.45 32.10 -8.29
CA ILE A 43 -1.78 31.42 -7.18
C ILE A 43 -0.64 30.60 -7.79
N SER A 44 0.41 31.29 -8.22
CA SER A 44 1.74 30.69 -8.37
C SER A 44 2.22 30.30 -6.97
N ASN A 45 1.89 29.08 -6.54
CA ASN A 45 2.45 28.45 -5.35
C ASN A 45 3.90 28.03 -5.62
N SER A 46 4.78 29.01 -5.76
CA SER A 46 6.20 28.82 -5.51
C SER A 46 6.37 28.77 -3.99
N PRO A 47 6.81 27.64 -3.39
CA PRO A 47 7.04 27.60 -1.96
C PRO A 47 8.17 28.59 -1.63
N THR A 48 7.82 29.70 -0.98
CA THR A 48 8.80 30.67 -0.49
C THR A 48 9.60 30.01 0.63
N GLY A 49 10.74 29.45 0.23
CA GLY A 49 11.64 28.69 1.07
C GLY A 49 12.16 29.50 2.24
N ARG A 50 11.94 28.99 3.44
CA ARG A 50 12.70 29.34 4.64
C ARG A 50 14.12 28.80 4.42
N ARG A 51 15.02 29.67 3.94
CA ARG A 51 16.42 29.37 3.63
C ARG A 51 17.18 29.02 4.92
N ILE A 52 17.17 27.75 5.31
CA ILE A 52 18.08 27.21 6.30
C ILE A 52 19.45 27.12 5.63
N GLN A 53 20.39 27.99 6.04
CA GLN A 53 21.79 27.93 5.63
C GLN A 53 22.44 26.74 6.34
N GLY A 54 22.64 25.63 5.61
CA GLY A 54 23.38 24.48 6.13
C GLY A 54 23.42 23.33 5.14
N GLY A 55 24.49 23.26 4.33
CA GLY A 55 24.87 22.12 3.50
C GLY A 55 24.47 22.25 2.02
N GLU A 56 25.43 22.65 1.17
CA GLU A 56 25.25 22.77 -0.29
C GLU A 56 25.04 21.41 -1.00
N ASP A 57 25.29 20.29 -0.33
CA ASP A 57 25.16 18.95 -0.90
C ASP A 57 23.71 18.47 -1.06
N SER A 58 22.72 19.12 -0.44
CA SER A 58 21.32 18.65 -0.44
C SER A 58 20.47 19.16 -1.62
N VAL A 59 20.98 20.06 -2.47
CA VAL A 59 20.17 20.74 -3.52
C VAL A 59 20.01 19.88 -4.78
N GLY A 60 20.96 19.00 -5.08
CA GLY A 60 20.88 18.12 -6.25
C GLY A 60 19.83 17.01 -6.15
N ASP A 61 19.44 16.66 -4.91
CA ASP A 61 18.64 15.47 -4.62
C ASP A 61 17.17 15.64 -5.01
N THR A 62 16.60 16.85 -4.92
CA THR A 62 15.16 17.05 -5.21
C THR A 62 14.83 17.12 -6.70
N LEU A 63 15.82 17.39 -7.56
CA LEU A 63 15.59 17.59 -9.00
C LEU A 63 15.01 16.36 -9.69
N PHE A 64 15.35 15.15 -9.25
CA PHE A 64 14.79 13.93 -9.85
C PHE A 64 13.28 13.83 -9.63
N LEU A 65 12.81 14.21 -8.46
CA LEU A 65 11.39 14.10 -8.11
C LEU A 65 10.57 15.19 -8.78
N GLU A 66 11.18 16.34 -9.02
CA GLU A 66 10.60 17.40 -9.85
C GLU A 66 10.47 16.98 -11.33
N THR A 67 11.25 15.98 -11.78
CA THR A 67 11.12 15.42 -13.13
C THR A 67 10.07 14.31 -13.26
N LEU A 68 9.51 13.84 -12.14
CA LEU A 68 8.48 12.81 -12.18
C LEU A 68 7.18 13.37 -12.77
N LYS A 69 6.59 12.64 -13.72
CA LYS A 69 5.34 13.04 -14.41
C LYS A 69 4.08 12.63 -13.66
N VAL A 70 4.23 12.10 -12.45
CA VAL A 70 3.14 11.60 -11.63
C VAL A 70 3.02 12.45 -10.36
N PRO A 71 1.80 12.57 -9.78
CA PRO A 71 1.62 13.19 -8.47
C PRO A 71 2.65 12.64 -7.48
N THR A 72 3.54 13.52 -7.01
CA THR A 72 4.69 13.14 -6.19
C THR A 72 4.63 13.86 -4.86
N VAL A 73 4.70 13.08 -3.77
CA VAL A 73 4.67 13.57 -2.39
C VAL A 73 6.00 13.26 -1.74
N ILE A 74 6.73 14.31 -1.34
CA ILE A 74 8.01 14.17 -0.65
C ILE A 74 7.83 14.52 0.81
N LEU A 75 8.05 13.52 1.66
CA LEU A 75 7.94 13.63 3.09
C LEU A 75 9.27 14.11 3.67
N GLU A 76 9.20 15.01 4.65
CA GLU A 76 10.38 15.56 5.34
C GLU A 76 11.03 14.55 6.29
N THR A 77 10.42 13.37 6.49
CA THR A 77 10.97 12.31 7.32
C THR A 77 12.16 11.62 6.66
N PRO A 78 13.09 11.05 7.44
CA PRO A 78 14.20 10.28 6.88
C PRO A 78 13.72 8.98 6.24
N SER A 79 12.73 8.30 6.83
CA SER A 79 12.13 7.08 6.32
C SER A 79 10.61 7.12 6.47
N ILE A 80 9.93 6.22 5.78
CA ILE A 80 8.49 6.04 5.85
C ILE A 80 8.22 4.86 6.79
N SER A 81 7.64 5.13 7.96
CA SER A 81 7.24 4.08 8.89
C SER A 81 6.11 3.22 8.32
N HIS A 82 5.95 2.00 8.83
CA HIS A 82 4.89 1.07 8.41
C HIS A 82 3.50 1.65 8.62
N THR A 83 3.28 2.34 9.74
CA THR A 83 2.04 3.05 10.07
C THR A 83 1.75 4.16 9.04
N MET A 84 2.77 4.93 8.67
CA MET A 84 2.64 6.00 7.69
C MET A 84 2.35 5.46 6.29
N ALA A 85 3.05 4.40 5.87
CA ALA A 85 2.81 3.73 4.60
C ALA A 85 1.37 3.20 4.50
N ALA A 86 0.86 2.57 5.57
CA ALA A 86 -0.52 2.09 5.65
C ALA A 86 -1.54 3.23 5.53
N ALA A 87 -1.38 4.29 6.33
CA ALA A 87 -2.28 5.43 6.34
C ALA A 87 -2.32 6.17 4.99
N LEU A 88 -1.16 6.40 4.39
CA LEU A 88 -1.07 7.05 3.07
C LEU A 88 -1.67 6.18 1.95
N SER A 89 -1.48 4.85 2.02
CA SER A 89 -2.10 3.91 1.07
C SER A 89 -3.63 3.96 1.16
N LEU A 90 -4.18 3.93 2.37
CA LEU A 90 -5.61 4.00 2.60
C LEU A 90 -6.20 5.36 2.23
N SER A 91 -5.47 6.44 2.53
CA SER A 91 -5.84 7.80 2.13
C SER A 91 -5.90 7.92 0.61
N LEU A 92 -4.88 7.46 -0.13
CA LEU A 92 -4.90 7.45 -1.60
C LEU A 92 -6.09 6.65 -2.14
N LEU A 93 -6.37 5.47 -1.58
CA LEU A 93 -7.50 4.64 -2.00
C LEU A 93 -8.84 5.37 -1.78
N GLY A 94 -9.04 5.98 -0.61
CA GLY A 94 -10.24 6.73 -0.28
C GLY A 94 -10.46 7.94 -1.20
N HIS A 95 -9.40 8.68 -1.53
CA HIS A 95 -9.46 9.76 -2.52
C HIS A 95 -9.80 9.19 -3.90
N THR A 96 -9.10 8.14 -4.32
CA THR A 96 -9.29 7.49 -5.61
C THR A 96 -10.74 7.06 -5.84
N LEU A 97 -11.35 6.39 -4.86
CA LEU A 97 -12.74 5.96 -4.96
C LEU A 97 -13.69 7.12 -5.19
N PHE A 98 -13.48 8.25 -4.50
CA PHE A 98 -14.32 9.43 -4.68
C PHE A 98 -14.22 10.01 -6.10
N LEU A 99 -13.04 10.01 -6.70
CA LEU A 99 -12.79 10.69 -7.98
C LEU A 99 -13.16 9.89 -9.19
N LYS A 100 -12.98 8.58 -9.07
CA LYS A 100 -13.46 7.63 -10.06
C LYS A 100 -14.97 7.39 -9.89
N SER A 101 -15.68 8.25 -9.17
CA SER A 101 -17.12 8.18 -8.89
C SER A 101 -17.56 6.81 -8.35
N GLN A 102 -16.68 6.13 -7.62
CA GLN A 102 -17.00 4.86 -6.96
C GLN A 102 -17.75 5.09 -5.65
N VAL A 103 -17.65 6.28 -5.05
CA VAL A 103 -18.42 6.67 -3.87
C VAL A 103 -18.90 8.12 -4.03
N PRO A 104 -20.09 8.47 -3.51
CA PRO A 104 -20.68 9.80 -3.73
C PRO A 104 -20.00 10.91 -2.90
N PHE A 105 -19.35 10.54 -1.80
CA PHE A 105 -18.64 11.45 -0.90
C PHE A 105 -17.31 10.86 -0.47
N PRO A 106 -16.32 11.69 -0.09
CA PRO A 106 -15.09 11.23 0.54
C PRO A 106 -15.38 10.32 1.75
N ILE A 107 -14.61 9.25 1.92
CA ILE A 107 -14.80 8.24 2.98
C ILE A 107 -14.88 8.87 4.38
N ALA A 108 -14.04 9.87 4.66
CA ALA A 108 -14.03 10.58 5.93
C ALA A 108 -15.31 11.41 6.19
N GLN A 109 -16.03 11.80 5.14
CA GLN A 109 -17.35 12.44 5.25
C GLN A 109 -18.44 11.39 5.41
N LEU A 110 -18.38 10.29 4.66
CA LEU A 110 -19.36 9.19 4.75
C LEU A 110 -19.49 8.64 6.18
N SER A 111 -18.38 8.50 6.91
CA SER A 111 -18.39 8.01 8.30
C SER A 111 -19.08 8.94 9.29
N ARG A 112 -19.29 10.21 8.94
CA ARG A 112 -19.93 11.23 9.79
C ARG A 112 -21.38 11.50 9.41
N MET A 113 -21.79 11.12 8.20
CA MET A 113 -23.15 11.35 7.74
C MET A 113 -24.09 10.36 8.44
N PRO A 114 -25.21 10.81 9.03
CA PRO A 114 -26.22 9.89 9.54
C PRO A 114 -26.83 9.12 8.36
N GLY A 115 -27.10 7.82 8.53
CA GLY A 115 -27.79 7.03 7.51
C GLY A 115 -29.20 7.60 7.32
N GLY A 116 -29.44 8.29 6.21
CA GLY A 116 -30.75 8.88 5.94
C GLY A 116 -31.82 7.81 5.86
N LYS A 117 -33.01 8.07 6.44
CA LYS A 117 -34.16 7.14 6.40
C LYS A 117 -34.70 6.92 4.97
N SER A 118 -34.28 7.73 4.00
CA SER A 118 -34.79 7.74 2.63
C SER A 118 -34.33 6.54 1.77
N ASN A 119 -33.18 5.93 2.08
CA ASN A 119 -32.66 4.80 1.29
C ASN A 119 -31.90 3.77 2.15
N PRO A 120 -32.59 2.73 2.68
CA PRO A 120 -31.95 1.71 3.52
C PRO A 120 -30.89 0.90 2.78
N LYS A 121 -30.99 0.80 1.44
CA LYS A 121 -29.99 0.09 0.62
C LYS A 121 -28.67 0.87 0.53
N ALA A 122 -28.75 2.19 0.36
CA ALA A 122 -27.56 3.06 0.35
C ALA A 122 -26.86 3.06 1.72
N ALA A 123 -27.64 3.13 2.80
CA ALA A 123 -27.11 3.01 4.17
C ALA A 123 -26.36 1.69 4.38
N LYS A 124 -26.95 0.55 3.97
CA LYS A 124 -26.29 -0.76 4.05
C LYS A 124 -24.98 -0.81 3.26
N LYS A 125 -24.95 -0.32 2.01
CA LYS A 125 -23.74 -0.29 1.19
C LYS A 125 -22.65 0.60 1.79
N ARG A 126 -23.03 1.73 2.40
CA ARG A 126 -22.11 2.61 3.13
C ARG A 126 -21.51 1.88 4.33
N ASP A 127 -22.34 1.23 5.14
CA ASP A 127 -21.87 0.55 6.35
C ASP A 127 -20.94 -0.63 6.00
N GLU A 128 -21.27 -1.39 4.95
CA GLU A 128 -20.42 -2.45 4.38
C GLU A 128 -19.07 -1.89 3.87
N LEU A 129 -19.10 -0.76 3.16
CA LEU A 129 -17.88 -0.09 2.69
C LEU A 129 -17.00 0.36 3.87
N LEU A 130 -17.58 0.98 4.89
CA LEU A 130 -16.83 1.46 6.07
C LEU A 130 -16.22 0.28 6.85
N ALA A 131 -16.99 -0.79 7.07
CA ALA A 131 -16.47 -2.01 7.70
C ALA A 131 -15.32 -2.65 6.90
N THR A 132 -15.44 -2.63 5.57
CA THR A 132 -14.39 -3.11 4.67
C THR A 132 -13.13 -2.24 4.75
N PHE A 133 -13.29 -0.92 4.82
CA PHE A 133 -12.18 0.03 4.99
C PHE A 133 -11.47 -0.16 6.33
N ASP A 134 -12.20 -0.36 7.42
CA ASP A 134 -11.63 -0.61 8.75
C ASP A 134 -10.84 -1.93 8.78
N THR A 135 -11.40 -2.97 8.17
CA THR A 135 -10.73 -4.28 8.01
C THR A 135 -9.45 -4.14 7.18
N LEU A 136 -9.52 -3.44 6.04
CA LEU A 136 -8.36 -3.18 5.19
C LEU A 136 -7.30 -2.35 5.93
N ALA A 137 -7.70 -1.33 6.70
CA ALA A 137 -6.78 -0.50 7.47
C ALA A 137 -5.95 -1.32 8.46
N SER A 138 -6.62 -2.19 9.23
CA SER A 138 -5.99 -3.13 10.15
C SER A 138 -4.99 -4.04 9.42
N HIS A 139 -5.42 -4.64 8.31
CA HIS A 139 -4.55 -5.51 7.51
C HIS A 139 -3.37 -4.76 6.89
N LEU A 140 -3.53 -3.54 6.39
CA LEU A 140 -2.43 -2.78 5.79
C LEU A 140 -1.34 -2.46 6.82
N GLN A 141 -1.70 -2.16 8.07
CA GLN A 141 -0.72 -1.92 9.14
C GLN A 141 0.18 -3.13 9.36
N THR A 142 -0.40 -4.32 9.54
CA THR A 142 0.35 -5.57 9.72
C THR A 142 1.06 -6.01 8.45
N THR A 143 0.51 -5.69 7.28
CA THR A 143 1.10 -5.97 5.96
C THR A 143 2.41 -5.25 5.76
N PHE A 144 2.48 -3.93 6.03
CA PHE A 144 3.73 -3.19 5.86
C PHE A 144 4.82 -3.66 6.83
N VAL A 145 4.45 -4.07 8.05
CA VAL A 145 5.37 -4.71 9.00
C VAL A 145 5.92 -6.04 8.44
N ALA A 146 5.06 -6.87 7.85
CA ALA A 146 5.46 -8.13 7.23
C ALA A 146 6.34 -7.92 5.97
N ILE A 147 6.01 -6.95 5.11
CA ILE A 147 6.83 -6.58 3.94
C ILE A 147 8.23 -6.11 4.39
N SER A 148 8.30 -5.23 5.39
CA SER A 148 9.56 -4.76 5.96
C SER A 148 10.42 -5.92 6.45
N THR A 149 9.80 -6.87 7.16
CA THR A 149 10.50 -8.06 7.66
C THR A 149 10.99 -8.94 6.50
N ALA A 150 10.16 -9.13 5.46
CA ALA A 150 10.53 -9.89 4.27
C ALA A 150 11.71 -9.24 3.53
N TYR A 151 11.70 -7.92 3.33
CA TYR A 151 12.83 -7.22 2.71
C TYR A 151 14.10 -7.27 3.55
N ALA A 152 13.98 -7.20 4.88
CA ALA A 152 15.14 -7.29 5.76
C ALA A 152 15.82 -8.66 5.65
N LYS A 153 15.03 -9.75 5.57
CA LYS A 153 15.52 -11.12 5.37
C LYS A 153 16.17 -11.35 3.99
N CYS A 154 15.69 -10.67 2.96
CA CYS A 154 16.29 -10.65 1.60
C CYS A 154 17.77 -10.23 1.67
N LYS A 155 18.00 -9.15 2.41
CA LYS A 155 19.27 -8.42 2.36
C LYS A 155 20.39 -9.16 3.11
N SER A 156 20.05 -9.86 4.19
CA SER A 156 21.02 -10.62 4.97
C SER A 156 21.64 -11.77 4.19
N ALA A 157 20.90 -12.41 3.27
CA ALA A 157 21.41 -13.55 2.49
C ALA A 157 22.58 -13.17 1.56
N THR A 158 22.66 -11.91 1.14
CA THR A 158 23.65 -11.44 0.15
C THR A 158 24.99 -10.99 0.75
N SER A 159 25.14 -10.93 2.08
CA SER A 159 26.25 -10.21 2.72
C SER A 159 27.50 -11.06 3.02
N ASP A 160 27.45 -12.40 2.89
CA ASP A 160 28.35 -13.25 3.69
C ASP A 160 29.51 -13.96 2.97
N GLU A 161 29.77 -13.77 1.67
CA GLU A 161 30.92 -14.47 1.07
C GLU A 161 32.28 -13.77 1.26
N ASN A 162 32.32 -12.48 1.58
CA ASN A 162 33.58 -11.72 1.56
C ASN A 162 34.08 -11.21 2.92
N GLY A 163 33.45 -11.57 4.03
CA GLY A 163 33.93 -11.34 5.41
C GLY A 163 34.26 -9.89 5.80
N HIS A 164 34.08 -8.92 4.90
CA HIS A 164 34.33 -7.52 5.16
C HIS A 164 33.10 -6.96 5.86
N ILE A 165 33.18 -6.95 7.18
CA ILE A 165 32.34 -6.16 8.09
C ILE A 165 32.34 -4.72 7.57
N ARG A 166 31.37 -4.38 6.71
CA ARG A 166 31.20 -3.01 6.24
C ARG A 166 30.58 -2.21 7.36
N ASP A 167 31.43 -1.36 7.88
CA ASP A 167 31.23 -0.40 8.94
C ASP A 167 29.97 0.45 8.75
N VAL A 168 29.27 0.65 9.86
CA VAL A 168 28.12 1.54 10.13
C VAL A 168 26.76 1.17 9.49
N ALA A 169 25.88 0.69 10.37
CA ALA A 169 24.46 0.39 10.20
C ALA A 169 23.63 1.54 9.59
N ARG A 170 23.74 1.76 8.29
CA ARG A 170 22.79 2.61 7.58
C ARG A 170 21.40 1.96 7.64
N PRO A 171 20.34 2.70 8.02
CA PRO A 171 18.99 2.15 8.05
C PRO A 171 18.64 1.61 6.66
N SER A 172 18.24 0.35 6.60
CA SER A 172 17.84 -0.26 5.35
C SER A 172 16.51 0.34 4.91
N ARG A 173 16.43 0.76 3.65
CA ARG A 173 15.23 1.34 3.05
C ARG A 173 14.81 0.48 1.88
N GLY A 174 13.50 0.26 1.76
CA GLY A 174 12.91 -0.49 0.67
C GLY A 174 11.93 0.36 -0.14
N THR A 175 11.51 -0.20 -1.26
CA THR A 175 10.42 0.34 -2.07
C THR A 175 9.26 -0.66 -2.05
N ALA A 176 8.05 -0.16 -1.84
CA ALA A 176 6.84 -0.97 -1.91
C ALA A 176 5.93 -0.46 -3.01
N HIS A 177 5.35 -1.39 -3.77
CA HIS A 177 4.40 -1.07 -4.83
C HIS A 177 3.04 -1.68 -4.51
N LEU A 178 2.01 -0.86 -4.55
CA LEU A 178 0.62 -1.24 -4.36
C LEU A 178 -0.19 -0.82 -5.59
N MET A 179 -1.11 -1.65 -6.05
CA MET A 179 -1.94 -1.37 -7.23
C MET A 179 -3.42 -1.50 -6.87
N PHE A 180 -4.20 -0.49 -7.24
CA PHE A 180 -5.66 -0.48 -7.17
C PHE A 180 -6.22 -0.70 -8.57
N VAL A 181 -7.06 -1.73 -8.71
CA VAL A 181 -7.67 -2.07 -10.00
C VAL A 181 -9.18 -1.94 -9.91
N PHE A 182 -9.73 -1.03 -10.72
CA PHE A 182 -11.17 -0.76 -10.79
C PHE A 182 -11.78 -1.56 -11.93
N GLY A 183 -12.66 -2.50 -11.63
CA GLY A 183 -13.35 -3.32 -12.62
C GLY A 183 -13.71 -4.72 -12.12
N PRO A 184 -14.34 -5.56 -12.97
CA PRO A 184 -14.74 -6.90 -12.59
C PRO A 184 -13.56 -7.81 -12.19
N SER A 185 -12.39 -7.62 -12.79
CA SER A 185 -11.17 -8.40 -12.50
C SER A 185 -9.90 -7.64 -12.91
N ALA A 186 -8.72 -8.17 -12.55
CA ALA A 186 -7.43 -7.61 -12.95
C ALA A 186 -7.25 -7.48 -14.48
N ASN A 187 -7.75 -8.47 -15.22
CA ASN A 187 -7.65 -8.54 -16.67
C ASN A 187 -8.73 -7.72 -17.39
N ALA A 188 -9.88 -7.48 -16.73
CA ALA A 188 -10.97 -6.65 -17.23
C ALA A 188 -11.01 -5.27 -16.52
N ALA A 189 -9.84 -4.75 -16.16
CA ALA A 189 -9.71 -3.46 -15.51
C ALA A 189 -10.24 -2.34 -16.40
N ARG A 190 -10.99 -1.41 -15.81
CA ARG A 190 -11.40 -0.15 -16.43
C ARG A 190 -10.40 0.96 -16.15
N ALA A 191 -9.80 0.94 -14.96
CA ALA A 191 -8.71 1.82 -14.58
C ALA A 191 -7.75 1.09 -13.62
N ARG A 192 -6.50 1.53 -13.60
CA ARG A 192 -5.47 1.05 -12.69
C ARG A 192 -4.74 2.22 -12.07
N ILE A 193 -4.48 2.15 -10.78
CA ILE A 193 -3.72 3.16 -10.05
C ILE A 193 -2.59 2.47 -9.31
N VAL A 194 -1.35 2.90 -9.58
CA VAL A 194 -0.13 2.40 -8.95
C VAL A 194 0.33 3.39 -7.90
N LEU A 195 0.49 2.93 -6.67
CA LEU A 195 1.15 3.65 -5.59
C LEU A 195 2.56 3.09 -5.42
N THR A 196 3.55 3.96 -5.51
CA THR A 196 4.93 3.63 -5.14
C THR A 196 5.31 4.35 -3.86
N ILE A 197 5.76 3.60 -2.86
CA ILE A 197 6.27 4.10 -1.59
C ILE A 197 7.78 3.84 -1.58
N ASP A 198 8.56 4.89 -1.81
CA ASP A 198 10.01 4.86 -1.77
C ASP A 198 10.54 5.35 -0.41
N GLY A 199 11.41 4.54 0.21
CA GLY A 199 11.97 4.84 1.52
C GLY A 199 11.22 4.19 2.68
N LEU A 200 10.52 3.09 2.44
CA LEU A 200 9.92 2.26 3.49
C LEU A 200 11.01 1.80 4.47
N ASP A 201 10.76 1.96 5.77
CA ASP A 201 11.65 1.47 6.83
C ASP A 201 11.73 -0.06 6.81
N VAL A 202 12.93 -0.60 6.52
CA VAL A 202 13.16 -2.05 6.43
C VAL A 202 13.91 -2.51 7.67
N LYS A 203 13.20 -3.20 8.55
CA LYS A 203 13.72 -3.83 9.76
C LYS A 203 13.10 -5.20 10.00
N VAL A 204 13.88 -6.10 10.60
CA VAL A 204 13.37 -7.39 11.09
C VAL A 204 12.64 -7.13 12.40
N TRP A 205 11.33 -7.36 12.40
CA TRP A 205 10.55 -7.25 13.63
C TRP A 205 10.72 -8.50 14.49
N GLY A 206 10.79 -8.32 15.81
CA GLY A 206 10.90 -9.41 16.78
C GLY A 206 12.33 -9.84 17.13
N VAL A 207 13.36 -9.37 16.40
CA VAL A 207 14.75 -9.58 16.78
C VAL A 207 15.12 -8.58 17.87
N ARG A 208 15.44 -9.08 19.06
CA ARG A 208 15.95 -8.22 20.13
C ARG A 208 17.39 -7.82 19.79
N PRO A 209 17.80 -6.56 19.99
CA PRO A 209 19.17 -6.10 19.70
C PRO A 209 20.30 -6.81 20.49
N CYS A 210 20.00 -7.77 21.37
CA CYS A 210 20.96 -8.36 22.30
C CYS A 210 21.61 -9.67 21.82
N ASP A 211 21.10 -10.34 20.79
CA ASP A 211 21.59 -11.68 20.41
C ASP A 211 22.81 -11.67 19.46
N SER A 212 23.20 -10.50 18.94
CA SER A 212 24.28 -10.39 17.95
C SER A 212 25.67 -10.11 18.53
N LEU A 213 25.82 -10.01 19.85
CA LEU A 213 27.09 -9.60 20.49
C LEU A 213 27.77 -10.67 21.36
N SER A 214 27.32 -11.93 21.34
CA SER A 214 27.89 -12.97 22.22
C SER A 214 28.32 -14.25 21.51
N ARG A 215 28.55 -14.22 20.20
CA ARG A 215 29.25 -15.30 19.51
C ARG A 215 30.73 -14.92 19.38
N ASP A 216 31.34 -14.62 20.52
CA ASP A 216 32.78 -14.79 20.65
C ASP A 216 32.98 -16.31 20.63
N ASP A 217 33.57 -16.78 19.53
CA ASP A 217 34.11 -18.13 19.37
C ASP A 217 35.10 -18.41 20.51
N ASP A 218 34.58 -18.87 21.66
CA ASP A 218 35.35 -19.76 22.52
C ASP A 218 35.43 -21.09 21.76
N ASP A 219 36.41 -21.17 20.85
CA ASP A 219 36.99 -22.38 20.28
C ASP A 219 37.44 -23.30 21.44
N VAL A 220 36.50 -24.00 22.05
CA VAL A 220 36.79 -25.11 22.94
C VAL A 220 36.83 -26.36 22.06
N ASP A 221 38.04 -26.65 21.57
CA ASP A 221 38.46 -27.96 21.10
C ASP A 221 37.99 -29.03 22.10
N GLY A 222 36.89 -29.71 21.77
CA GLY A 222 36.31 -30.80 22.54
C GLY A 222 36.05 -31.98 21.63
N GLU A 223 37.12 -32.69 21.28
CA GLU A 223 37.06 -34.03 20.69
C GLU A 223 36.40 -34.98 21.71
N GLU A 224 35.11 -35.31 21.57
CA GLU A 224 34.57 -36.55 22.15
C GLU A 224 33.59 -37.21 21.18
N ASP A 225 34.07 -38.34 20.63
CA ASP A 225 33.30 -39.39 19.98
C ASP A 225 32.08 -39.78 20.83
N SER A 226 30.89 -39.69 20.27
CA SER A 226 29.76 -40.48 20.75
C SER A 226 28.83 -40.84 19.60
N ASP A 227 29.11 -42.02 19.04
CA ASP A 227 28.10 -42.88 18.43
C ASP A 227 26.93 -43.08 19.40
N GLU A 228 25.69 -43.02 18.91
CA GLU A 228 24.65 -44.06 19.12
C GLU A 228 23.22 -43.54 18.79
N ASP A 229 22.64 -44.23 17.80
CA ASP A 229 21.28 -44.79 17.76
C ASP A 229 19.99 -43.92 17.72
N SER A 230 19.30 -44.11 16.57
CA SER A 230 17.93 -44.66 16.47
C SER A 230 16.78 -43.96 17.22
N GLN A 231 15.81 -43.41 16.47
CA GLN A 231 14.52 -44.08 16.20
C GLN A 231 13.59 -43.22 15.31
N ARG A 232 13.07 -43.86 14.27
CA ARG A 232 11.95 -43.41 13.43
C ARG A 232 10.64 -43.52 14.21
N SER A 233 9.89 -42.43 14.33
CA SER A 233 8.46 -42.49 14.64
C SER A 233 7.66 -41.98 13.44
N ALA A 234 6.97 -42.92 12.80
CA ALA A 234 5.94 -42.67 11.81
C ALA A 234 4.61 -42.60 12.57
N GLU A 235 3.95 -41.44 12.55
CA GLU A 235 2.57 -41.34 13.03
C GLU A 235 1.67 -40.90 11.88
N VAL A 236 0.87 -41.87 11.46
CA VAL A 236 -0.34 -41.77 10.65
C VAL A 236 -1.44 -41.15 11.52
N SER A 237 -2.19 -40.18 11.01
CA SER A 237 -3.46 -39.76 11.62
C SER A 237 -4.51 -39.58 10.54
N GLU A 238 -5.65 -40.22 10.80
CA GLU A 238 -6.69 -40.59 9.85
C GLU A 238 -7.73 -39.48 9.58
N GLU A 239 -8.42 -39.67 8.46
CA GLU A 239 -9.62 -38.99 7.99
C GLU A 239 -10.81 -39.11 8.95
N GLU A 240 -11.55 -38.02 9.16
CA GLU A 240 -13.00 -37.98 9.43
C GLU A 240 -13.44 -36.56 8.96
N GLY A 241 -14.37 -36.31 8.03
CA GLY A 241 -15.63 -37.01 7.78
C GLY A 241 -16.76 -36.30 8.53
N SER A 242 -17.19 -35.11 8.11
CA SER A 242 -18.47 -34.55 8.60
C SER A 242 -19.11 -33.62 7.58
N ASP A 243 -20.12 -34.19 6.93
CA ASP A 243 -21.05 -33.59 5.97
C ASP A 243 -22.35 -33.32 6.75
N SER A 244 -22.72 -32.05 6.95
CA SER A 244 -24.01 -31.68 7.53
C SER A 244 -24.71 -30.65 6.64
N GLU A 245 -25.59 -31.17 5.80
CA GLU A 245 -26.66 -30.43 5.15
C GLU A 245 -27.83 -30.30 6.15
N ASP A 246 -28.12 -29.09 6.61
CA ASP A 246 -29.39 -28.72 7.27
C ASP A 246 -29.68 -27.28 6.85
N ASP A 247 -30.58 -27.04 5.91
CA ASP A 247 -32.05 -27.10 5.95
C ASP A 247 -32.66 -25.74 6.34
N ALA A 248 -33.69 -25.40 5.58
CA ALA A 248 -34.36 -24.13 5.49
C ALA A 248 -35.33 -23.88 6.65
N SER A 249 -35.52 -22.61 7.00
CA SER A 249 -36.81 -22.03 7.44
C SER A 249 -36.59 -20.53 7.61
N GLU A 250 -37.20 -19.70 6.75
CA GLU A 250 -38.55 -19.14 6.90
C GLU A 250 -38.69 -18.20 8.10
N GLU A 251 -38.68 -16.91 7.74
CA GLU A 251 -39.58 -15.84 8.20
C GLU A 251 -40.22 -16.01 9.58
N ASP A 252 -39.81 -15.18 10.54
CA ASP A 252 -40.74 -14.76 11.59
C ASP A 252 -40.54 -13.27 11.96
N ASP A 253 -41.64 -12.57 11.72
CA ASP A 253 -42.02 -11.23 12.12
C ASP A 253 -42.46 -11.24 13.58
N VAL A 254 -41.73 -10.59 14.50
CA VAL A 254 -42.27 -10.24 15.83
C VAL A 254 -41.63 -8.99 16.44
N SER A 255 -42.44 -7.93 16.46
CA SER A 255 -42.72 -7.01 17.58
C SER A 255 -41.58 -6.47 18.47
N ASP A 256 -41.41 -5.15 18.36
CA ASP A 256 -41.55 -4.15 19.43
C ASP A 256 -41.54 -4.66 20.89
N VAL A 257 -40.42 -4.41 21.59
CA VAL A 257 -40.32 -4.53 23.05
C VAL A 257 -39.60 -3.31 23.63
N GLU A 258 -40.40 -2.50 24.30
CA GLU A 258 -40.03 -1.38 25.14
C GLU A 258 -39.09 -1.76 26.29
N SER A 259 -38.13 -0.87 26.54
CA SER A 259 -37.72 -0.34 27.85
C SER A 259 -37.76 -1.29 29.06
N PHE A 260 -36.58 -1.77 29.51
CA PHE A 260 -36.26 -1.82 30.94
C PHE A 260 -34.77 -1.56 31.19
N GLY A 261 -34.49 -0.54 32.00
CA GLY A 261 -33.16 -0.28 32.54
C GLY A 261 -32.78 -1.33 33.58
N SER A 262 -31.48 -1.53 33.75
CA SER A 262 -30.96 -2.08 35.00
C SER A 262 -29.53 -1.60 35.22
N ASP A 263 -29.43 -0.70 36.18
CA ASP A 263 -28.25 -0.31 36.92
C ASP A 263 -27.66 -1.55 37.62
N SER A 264 -26.39 -1.85 37.38
CA SER A 264 -25.65 -2.86 38.15
C SER A 264 -24.16 -2.58 38.07
N GLY A 265 -23.73 -1.69 38.95
CA GLY A 265 -22.34 -1.54 39.33
C GLY A 265 -21.78 -2.84 39.91
N SER A 266 -20.70 -3.32 39.29
CA SER A 266 -19.81 -4.32 39.87
C SER A 266 -18.40 -3.74 39.84
N GLY A 267 -17.91 -3.39 41.04
CA GLY A 267 -16.58 -2.80 41.23
C GLY A 267 -15.46 -3.82 40.98
N PRO A 268 -14.26 -3.36 40.58
CA PRO A 268 -13.11 -4.22 40.35
C PRO A 268 -12.53 -4.78 41.66
N PRO A 269 -11.94 -5.98 41.66
CA PRO A 269 -11.30 -6.56 42.83
C PRO A 269 -9.96 -5.86 43.15
N PRO A 270 -9.56 -5.77 44.43
CA PRO A 270 -8.27 -5.19 44.83
C PRO A 270 -7.13 -6.20 44.58
N SER A 271 -6.26 -5.91 43.61
CA SER A 271 -5.05 -6.69 43.34
C SER A 271 -3.93 -6.35 44.32
N ARG A 272 -3.31 -7.41 44.86
CA ARG A 272 -2.24 -7.40 45.85
C ARG A 272 -0.89 -7.08 45.20
N SER A 273 -0.15 -6.16 45.82
CA SER A 273 1.24 -5.82 45.51
C SER A 273 2.21 -6.93 45.93
N PRO A 274 3.18 -7.34 45.09
CA PRO A 274 4.34 -8.09 45.55
C PRO A 274 5.48 -7.16 46.01
N SER A 275 6.10 -7.51 47.14
CA SER A 275 7.22 -6.81 47.78
C SER A 275 8.52 -6.87 46.97
N PRO A 276 9.41 -5.87 47.12
CA PRO A 276 10.74 -5.85 46.49
C PRO A 276 11.77 -6.68 47.29
N LEU A 277 12.58 -7.46 46.57
CA LEU A 277 13.79 -8.13 47.08
C LEU A 277 15.01 -7.18 47.03
N PRO A 278 15.97 -7.30 47.97
CA PRO A 278 17.14 -6.43 48.08
C PRO A 278 18.25 -6.76 47.05
N PRO A 279 19.12 -5.78 46.71
CA PRO A 279 20.19 -5.95 45.72
C PRO A 279 21.43 -6.64 46.29
N ASN A 280 21.98 -7.58 45.52
CA ASN A 280 23.31 -8.16 45.73
C ASN A 280 24.39 -7.26 45.11
N PRO A 281 25.39 -6.78 45.90
CA PRO A 281 26.54 -6.07 45.36
C PRO A 281 27.64 -7.08 44.98
N SER A 282 27.97 -7.19 43.70
CA SER A 282 29.21 -7.85 43.26
C SER A 282 29.84 -7.04 42.14
N THR A 283 30.84 -6.29 42.57
CA THR A 283 31.77 -5.45 41.83
C THR A 283 32.70 -6.28 40.95
N THR A 284 32.65 -6.09 39.63
CA THR A 284 33.83 -6.17 38.76
C THR A 284 33.77 -5.03 37.74
N SER A 285 34.69 -4.08 37.89
CA SER A 285 34.90 -2.93 37.02
C SER A 285 35.58 -3.38 35.72
N ARG A 286 34.77 -3.63 34.69
CA ARG A 286 35.22 -3.70 33.30
C ARG A 286 34.99 -2.34 32.66
N ASP A 287 36.04 -1.78 32.05
CA ASP A 287 36.02 -0.51 31.31
C ASP A 287 34.84 -0.49 30.33
N ALA A 288 33.81 0.26 30.71
CA ALA A 288 32.59 0.41 29.95
C ALA A 288 32.86 1.33 28.75
N SER A 289 32.99 0.73 27.57
CA SER A 289 32.91 1.45 26.30
C SER A 289 31.64 2.32 26.32
N PRO A 290 31.72 3.62 25.97
CA PRO A 290 30.61 4.55 26.11
C PRO A 290 29.39 4.02 25.35
N ALA A 291 28.34 3.68 26.10
CA ALA A 291 27.09 3.19 25.51
C ALA A 291 26.61 4.21 24.46
N PRO A 292 26.20 3.75 23.26
CA PRO A 292 25.72 4.65 22.21
C PRO A 292 24.55 5.47 22.78
N ALA A 293 24.61 6.79 22.60
CA ALA A 293 23.57 7.69 23.09
C ALA A 293 22.22 7.24 22.51
N PRO A 294 21.17 7.13 23.35
CA PRO A 294 19.85 6.72 22.87
C PRO A 294 19.41 7.69 21.78
N THR A 295 19.13 7.15 20.59
CA THR A 295 18.52 7.94 19.52
C THR A 295 17.21 8.52 20.04
N PRO A 296 16.97 9.83 19.91
CA PRO A 296 15.75 10.45 20.42
C PRO A 296 14.54 9.81 19.72
N GLU A 297 13.78 9.01 20.48
CA GLU A 297 12.54 8.45 20.00
C GLU A 297 11.55 9.60 19.79
N LEU A 298 11.02 9.72 18.56
CA LEU A 298 9.95 10.66 18.25
C LEU A 298 8.78 10.38 19.18
N THR A 299 8.23 11.43 19.78
CA THR A 299 7.07 11.26 20.65
C THR A 299 5.85 10.84 19.81
N TYR A 300 4.95 10.03 20.38
CA TYR A 300 3.72 9.60 19.69
C TYR A 300 2.89 10.78 19.14
N ALA A 301 2.86 11.91 19.86
CA ALA A 301 2.18 13.11 19.41
C ALA A 301 2.81 13.71 18.15
N GLU A 302 4.13 13.75 18.06
CA GLU A 302 4.87 14.21 16.87
C GLU A 302 4.66 13.25 15.69
N GLU A 303 4.66 11.94 15.93
CA GLU A 303 4.37 10.95 14.88
C GLU A 303 2.96 11.15 14.30
N GLN A 304 1.95 11.31 15.16
CA GLN A 304 0.57 11.56 14.73
C GLN A 304 0.41 12.89 13.99
N GLN A 305 1.13 13.94 14.43
CA GLN A 305 1.13 15.23 13.72
C GLN A 305 1.78 15.10 12.34
N THR A 306 2.89 14.37 12.25
CA THR A 306 3.60 14.10 11.00
C THR A 306 2.73 13.31 10.03
N LEU A 307 2.03 12.28 10.51
CA LEU A 307 1.10 11.50 9.70
C LEU A 307 -0.01 12.38 9.13
N ARG A 308 -0.68 13.19 9.97
CA ARG A 308 -1.74 14.11 9.48
C ARG A 308 -1.20 15.15 8.48
N ALA A 309 0.04 15.62 8.67
CA ALA A 309 0.67 16.54 7.73
C ALA A 309 0.94 15.85 6.38
N ALA A 310 1.44 14.62 6.40
CA ALA A 310 1.68 13.80 5.22
C ALA A 310 0.37 13.51 4.45
N GLU A 311 -0.71 13.14 5.16
CA GLU A 311 -2.03 12.91 4.54
C GLU A 311 -2.57 14.18 3.87
N ARG A 312 -2.50 15.34 4.55
CA ARG A 312 -2.93 16.61 3.95
C ARG A 312 -2.10 16.99 2.73
N LEU A 313 -0.79 16.74 2.77
CA LEU A 313 0.10 16.98 1.65
C LEU A 313 -0.27 16.09 0.46
N LEU A 314 -0.55 14.80 0.70
CA LEU A 314 -1.03 13.88 -0.31
C LEU A 314 -2.36 14.34 -0.91
N SER A 315 -3.37 14.64 -0.08
CA SER A 315 -4.67 15.14 -0.54
C SER A 315 -4.51 16.39 -1.42
N ARG A 316 -3.69 17.36 -0.99
CA ARG A 316 -3.44 18.59 -1.76
C ARG A 316 -2.75 18.31 -3.09
N THR A 317 -1.74 17.44 -3.08
CA THR A 317 -0.99 17.07 -4.29
C THR A 317 -1.90 16.38 -5.31
N LEU A 318 -2.75 15.47 -4.84
CA LEU A 318 -3.73 14.78 -5.67
C LEU A 318 -4.76 15.75 -6.25
N MET A 319 -5.31 16.65 -5.44
CA MET A 319 -6.26 17.67 -5.93
C MET A 319 -5.64 18.58 -6.98
N ASN A 320 -4.40 19.05 -6.78
CA ASN A 320 -3.70 19.89 -7.74
C ASN A 320 -3.46 19.15 -9.06
N ALA A 321 -2.98 17.91 -8.98
CA ALA A 321 -2.71 17.10 -10.17
C ALA A 321 -3.96 16.80 -11.01
N TRP A 322 -5.16 16.91 -10.43
CA TRP A 322 -6.40 16.79 -11.20
C TRP A 322 -6.87 18.10 -11.80
N VAL A 323 -6.65 19.23 -11.13
CA VAL A 323 -7.06 20.55 -11.65
C VAL A 323 -6.34 20.86 -12.96
N ASP A 324 -5.08 20.45 -13.08
CA ASP A 324 -4.25 20.77 -14.24
C ASP A 324 -4.68 20.06 -15.54
N GLY A 325 -5.70 19.18 -15.50
CA GLY A 325 -6.40 18.65 -16.68
C GLY A 325 -5.57 17.74 -17.60
N GLU A 326 -4.27 17.64 -17.36
CA GLU A 326 -3.36 16.75 -18.09
C GLU A 326 -3.49 15.28 -17.59
N GLY A 327 -4.08 15.09 -16.41
CA GLY A 327 -4.44 13.79 -15.84
C GLY A 327 -5.92 13.46 -15.98
N ASP A 328 -6.26 12.41 -16.72
CA ASP A 328 -7.62 11.81 -16.86
C ASP A 328 -8.03 11.00 -15.60
N MET A 329 -7.47 11.37 -14.44
CA MET A 329 -7.82 10.77 -13.16
C MET A 329 -9.31 10.96 -12.84
N SER A 330 -9.97 11.93 -13.46
CA SER A 330 -11.41 12.20 -13.35
C SER A 330 -12.29 11.40 -14.31
N SER A 331 -11.79 10.35 -14.98
CA SER A 331 -12.62 9.48 -15.80
C SER A 331 -13.77 8.92 -14.95
N GLU A 332 -14.99 9.38 -15.19
CA GLU A 332 -16.17 8.93 -14.46
C GLU A 332 -16.40 7.44 -14.75
N LEU A 333 -16.19 6.60 -13.74
CA LEU A 333 -16.47 5.18 -13.83
C LEU A 333 -17.78 4.90 -13.11
N ALA A 334 -18.66 4.13 -13.75
CA ALA A 334 -19.77 3.53 -13.03
C ALA A 334 -19.22 2.75 -11.81
N PRO A 335 -19.98 2.66 -10.70
CA PRO A 335 -19.56 1.88 -9.54
C PRO A 335 -19.18 0.45 -9.93
N THR A 336 -17.98 0.04 -9.53
CA THR A 336 -17.41 -1.28 -9.81
C THR A 336 -16.74 -1.86 -8.57
N GLN A 337 -16.27 -3.10 -8.69
CA GLN A 337 -15.39 -3.71 -7.71
C GLN A 337 -13.99 -3.10 -7.80
N THR A 338 -13.36 -2.86 -6.66
CA THR A 338 -11.96 -2.47 -6.55
C THR A 338 -11.16 -3.63 -5.96
N HIS A 339 -10.11 -4.03 -6.67
CA HIS A 339 -9.18 -5.09 -6.27
C HIS A 339 -7.84 -4.47 -5.89
N LEU A 340 -7.19 -5.00 -4.84
CA LEU A 340 -5.91 -4.51 -4.34
C LEU A 340 -4.84 -5.57 -4.59
N PHE A 341 -3.72 -5.15 -5.18
CA PHE A 341 -2.56 -5.99 -5.42
C PHE A 341 -1.31 -5.37 -4.81
N LEU A 342 -0.50 -6.19 -4.16
CA LEU A 342 0.75 -5.81 -3.52
C LEU A 342 1.92 -6.53 -4.22
N ARG A 343 2.98 -5.80 -4.55
CA ARG A 343 4.26 -6.38 -4.98
C ARG A 343 5.09 -6.68 -3.73
N ALA A 344 5.46 -7.94 -3.51
CA ALA A 344 6.29 -8.34 -2.36
C ALA A 344 7.09 -9.63 -2.65
N PRO A 345 8.20 -9.90 -1.93
CA PRO A 345 8.96 -11.15 -2.04
C PRO A 345 8.10 -12.41 -1.86
N ARG A 346 8.49 -13.55 -2.44
CA ARG A 346 7.76 -14.82 -2.28
C ARG A 346 7.62 -15.28 -0.84
N ARG A 347 8.61 -15.02 0.01
CA ARG A 347 8.54 -15.33 1.45
C ARG A 347 7.62 -14.38 2.26
N PHE A 348 7.05 -13.35 1.63
CA PHE A 348 6.04 -12.56 2.29
C PHE A 348 4.86 -13.48 2.65
N ALA A 349 4.41 -13.44 3.89
CA ALA A 349 3.30 -14.25 4.35
C ALA A 349 2.41 -13.39 5.22
N HIS A 350 1.13 -13.31 4.87
CA HIS A 350 0.14 -12.56 5.62
C HIS A 350 -1.26 -13.15 5.39
N PRO A 351 -2.07 -13.39 6.43
CA PRO A 351 -3.34 -14.11 6.30
C PRO A 351 -4.36 -13.46 5.37
N ALA A 352 -4.35 -12.13 5.26
CA ALA A 352 -5.26 -11.39 4.37
C ALA A 352 -4.82 -11.31 2.89
N TRP A 353 -3.68 -11.91 2.51
CA TRP A 353 -3.12 -11.80 1.17
C TRP A 353 -2.84 -13.16 0.55
N ALA A 354 -3.33 -13.36 -0.68
CA ALA A 354 -3.11 -14.58 -1.45
C ALA A 354 -2.10 -14.33 -2.58
N ALA A 355 -1.12 -15.22 -2.72
CA ALA A 355 -0.16 -15.17 -3.82
C ALA A 355 -0.86 -15.37 -5.18
N ARG A 356 -0.52 -14.53 -6.17
CA ARG A 356 -1.07 -14.55 -7.54
C ARG A 356 0.03 -14.64 -8.59
N GLN A 357 0.77 -15.75 -8.59
CA GLN A 357 1.89 -15.99 -9.52
C GLN A 357 1.45 -15.92 -11.00
N ASN A 358 0.21 -16.31 -11.30
CA ASN A 358 -0.34 -16.25 -12.65
C ASN A 358 -0.52 -14.81 -13.19
N LEU A 359 -0.52 -13.80 -12.32
CA LEU A 359 -0.65 -12.40 -12.70
C LEU A 359 0.70 -11.67 -12.80
N THR A 360 1.80 -12.30 -12.35
CA THR A 360 3.09 -11.63 -12.21
C THR A 360 3.56 -10.98 -13.50
N ARG A 361 3.62 -11.73 -14.60
CA ARG A 361 4.08 -11.21 -15.89
C ARG A 361 3.23 -10.05 -16.42
N ALA A 362 1.91 -10.11 -16.22
CA ALA A 362 1.00 -9.09 -16.71
C ALA A 362 1.10 -7.80 -15.91
N LEU A 363 1.09 -7.90 -14.57
CA LEU A 363 1.16 -6.74 -13.68
C LEU A 363 2.56 -6.13 -13.61
N ASP A 364 3.63 -6.93 -13.79
CA ASP A 364 4.99 -6.42 -13.92
C ASP A 364 5.17 -5.58 -15.19
N GLY A 365 4.56 -5.99 -16.31
CA GLY A 365 4.54 -5.16 -17.52
C GLY A 365 3.83 -3.83 -17.31
N VAL A 366 2.73 -3.83 -16.53
CA VAL A 366 2.00 -2.61 -16.16
C VAL A 366 2.84 -1.71 -15.25
N LEU A 367 3.47 -2.29 -14.22
CA LEU A 367 4.33 -1.56 -13.29
C LEU A 367 5.56 -0.97 -14.01
N ALA A 368 6.23 -1.75 -14.85
CA ALA A 368 7.38 -1.29 -15.63
C ALA A 368 7.01 -0.14 -16.57
N SER A 369 5.89 -0.25 -17.30
CA SER A 369 5.36 0.84 -18.13
C SER A 369 5.06 2.08 -17.29
N PHE A 370 4.44 1.92 -16.12
CA PHE A 370 4.16 3.02 -15.22
C PHE A 370 5.44 3.71 -14.72
N LEU A 371 6.45 2.94 -14.32
CA LEU A 371 7.74 3.49 -13.84
C LEU A 371 8.51 4.20 -14.97
N GLU A 372 8.45 3.68 -16.20
CA GLU A 372 8.99 4.34 -17.39
C GLU A 372 8.25 5.66 -17.68
N ASP A 373 6.92 5.64 -17.68
CA ASP A 373 6.07 6.81 -17.92
C ASP A 373 6.23 7.88 -16.84
N ALA A 374 6.38 7.45 -15.58
CA ALA A 374 6.65 8.31 -14.44
C ALA A 374 8.02 9.00 -14.52
N GLY A 375 8.96 8.49 -15.33
CA GLY A 375 10.35 8.94 -15.36
C GLY A 375 11.19 8.37 -14.21
N ALA A 376 10.70 7.32 -13.55
CA ALA A 376 11.39 6.68 -12.44
C ALA A 376 12.54 5.78 -12.90
N LEU A 377 12.47 5.27 -14.14
CA LEU A 377 13.53 4.49 -14.76
C LEU A 377 14.36 5.35 -15.72
N PRO A 378 15.70 5.23 -15.71
CA PRO A 378 16.55 5.92 -16.68
C PRO A 378 16.22 5.43 -18.09
N VAL A 379 15.73 6.32 -18.94
CA VAL A 379 15.50 5.99 -20.35
C VAL A 379 16.87 5.84 -21.02
N PRO A 380 17.20 4.66 -21.60
CA PRO A 380 18.43 4.50 -22.34
C PRO A 380 18.48 5.53 -23.48
N PRO A 381 19.60 6.24 -23.71
CA PRO A 381 19.68 7.30 -24.72
C PRO A 381 19.40 6.81 -26.16
N ALA A 382 19.40 5.50 -26.40
CA ALA A 382 19.12 4.87 -27.68
C ALA A 382 17.66 4.36 -27.84
N ALA A 383 16.82 4.46 -26.81
CA ALA A 383 15.45 3.95 -26.87
C ALA A 383 14.58 4.88 -27.73
N ARG A 384 14.05 4.33 -28.83
CA ARG A 384 13.07 5.05 -29.67
C ARG A 384 11.78 5.26 -28.85
N PRO A 385 11.09 6.41 -29.03
CA PRO A 385 9.84 6.68 -28.33
C PRO A 385 8.84 5.56 -28.63
N LYS A 386 8.50 4.76 -27.60
CA LYS A 386 7.48 3.72 -27.72
C LYS A 386 6.14 4.38 -28.05
N SER A 387 5.44 3.87 -29.05
CA SER A 387 4.08 4.30 -29.35
C SER A 387 3.20 4.04 -28.13
N LYS A 388 2.47 5.07 -27.66
CA LYS A 388 1.52 4.97 -26.53
C LYS A 388 0.62 3.76 -26.75
N SER A 389 0.72 2.77 -25.86
CA SER A 389 -0.04 1.52 -26.01
C SER A 389 -1.54 1.82 -25.86
N LYS A 390 -2.35 1.27 -26.77
CA LYS A 390 -3.81 1.42 -26.78
C LYS A 390 -4.41 0.45 -25.75
N GLY A 391 -4.16 0.70 -24.48
CA GLY A 391 -4.54 -0.18 -23.36
C GLY A 391 -5.30 0.56 -22.25
N VAL A 392 -5.69 -0.19 -21.22
CA VAL A 392 -6.26 0.37 -19.98
C VAL A 392 -5.24 1.34 -19.40
N ARG A 393 -5.66 2.59 -19.19
CA ARG A 393 -4.81 3.63 -18.64
C ARG A 393 -4.36 3.25 -17.23
N THR A 394 -3.06 3.32 -17.00
CA THR A 394 -2.45 3.16 -15.68
C THR A 394 -2.05 4.53 -15.19
N GLU A 395 -2.62 4.92 -14.07
CA GLU A 395 -2.33 6.14 -13.35
C GLU A 395 -1.52 5.79 -12.10
N GLY A 396 -1.06 6.79 -11.35
CA GLY A 396 -0.40 6.50 -10.09
C GLY A 396 0.05 7.72 -9.31
N ALA A 397 0.58 7.45 -8.13
CA ALA A 397 1.18 8.43 -7.25
C ALA A 397 2.50 7.89 -6.70
N TRP A 398 3.46 8.80 -6.52
CA TRP A 398 4.75 8.51 -5.92
C TRP A 398 4.82 9.15 -4.54
N ILE A 399 5.18 8.38 -3.53
CA ILE A 399 5.44 8.86 -2.17
C ILE A 399 6.89 8.54 -1.85
N GLY A 400 7.70 9.57 -1.65
CA GLY A 400 9.09 9.46 -1.25
C GLY A 400 9.36 10.16 0.08
N CYS A 401 10.47 9.83 0.70
CA CYS A 401 11.00 10.55 1.86
C CYS A 401 12.37 11.16 1.55
N ARG A 402 12.91 11.95 2.47
CA ARG A 402 14.24 12.54 2.30
C ARG A 402 15.31 11.44 2.33
N GLY A 403 16.03 11.29 1.21
CA GLY A 403 17.06 10.25 1.03
C GLY A 403 16.53 8.85 0.71
N GLY A 404 15.33 8.73 0.14
CA GLY A 404 14.79 7.46 -0.37
C GLY A 404 15.74 6.72 -1.34
N SER A 405 15.39 5.49 -1.71
CA SER A 405 16.28 4.63 -2.51
C SER A 405 16.51 5.17 -3.93
N ALA A 406 15.50 5.86 -4.51
CA ALA A 406 15.63 6.50 -5.82
C ALA A 406 16.75 7.57 -5.85
N TYR A 407 17.06 8.16 -4.69
CA TYR A 407 18.16 9.11 -4.54
C TYR A 407 19.51 8.38 -4.46
N ALA A 408 19.57 7.25 -3.74
CA ALA A 408 20.82 6.51 -3.52
C ALA A 408 21.38 5.89 -4.80
N ALA A 409 20.52 5.36 -5.68
CA ALA A 409 20.95 4.72 -6.92
C ALA A 409 21.69 5.69 -7.87
N LYS A 410 21.25 6.95 -7.94
CA LYS A 410 21.87 7.96 -8.82
C LYS A 410 23.28 8.36 -8.37
N ALA A 411 23.52 8.41 -7.05
CA ALA A 411 24.85 8.69 -6.49
C ALA A 411 25.87 7.56 -6.78
N GLN A 412 25.41 6.32 -6.93
CA GLN A 412 26.27 5.19 -7.30
C GLN A 412 26.57 5.15 -8.81
N ILE A 413 25.63 5.56 -9.64
CA ILE A 413 25.86 5.64 -11.10
C ILE A 413 26.86 6.75 -11.43
N SER A 414 26.75 7.93 -10.81
CA SER A 414 27.70 9.03 -11.09
C SER A 414 29.14 8.74 -10.64
N SER A 415 29.33 7.86 -9.65
CA SER A 415 30.67 7.49 -9.16
C SER A 415 31.32 6.34 -9.95
N SER A 416 30.55 5.55 -10.72
CA SER A 416 31.06 4.38 -11.44
C SER A 416 31.37 4.63 -12.92
N VAL A 417 30.84 5.69 -13.54
CA VAL A 417 31.06 6.04 -14.97
C VAL A 417 32.53 6.34 -15.33
N GLY A 418 33.43 6.43 -14.34
CA GLY A 418 34.87 6.66 -14.57
C GLY A 418 35.76 5.42 -14.66
N ARG A 419 35.25 4.21 -14.40
CA ARG A 419 36.08 2.99 -14.37
C ARG A 419 35.48 1.96 -15.33
N GLY A 420 35.99 1.91 -16.55
CA GLY A 420 35.64 0.93 -17.59
C GLY A 420 36.01 -0.48 -17.14
N ALA A 421 35.13 -1.09 -16.35
CA ALA A 421 35.26 -2.43 -15.86
C ALA A 421 34.36 -3.32 -16.73
N ASP A 422 34.97 -4.00 -17.69
CA ASP A 422 34.42 -5.19 -18.37
C ASP A 422 34.26 -6.32 -17.33
N VAL A 423 33.41 -6.10 -16.32
CA VAL A 423 32.99 -7.14 -15.39
C VAL A 423 31.87 -7.87 -16.11
N GLU A 424 32.27 -8.90 -16.86
CA GLU A 424 31.34 -9.88 -17.40
C GLU A 424 30.46 -10.42 -16.26
N ASP A 425 29.17 -10.24 -16.46
CA ASP A 425 27.97 -10.68 -15.75
C ASP A 425 27.99 -12.15 -15.28
N SER A 426 28.95 -12.48 -14.41
CA SER A 426 29.17 -13.84 -13.88
C SER A 426 28.84 -13.96 -12.39
N THR A 427 28.53 -12.84 -11.73
CA THR A 427 28.07 -12.80 -10.33
C THR A 427 26.55 -12.67 -10.21
N LEU A 428 25.79 -13.19 -11.19
CA LEU A 428 24.41 -13.64 -10.95
C LEU A 428 24.42 -14.96 -10.16
N GLY A 429 25.17 -14.97 -9.05
CA GLY A 429 25.21 -16.07 -8.10
C GLY A 429 23.83 -16.22 -7.51
N ARG A 430 23.06 -17.17 -8.06
CA ARG A 430 21.86 -17.80 -7.50
C ARG A 430 21.07 -16.87 -6.57
N ALA A 431 20.49 -15.80 -7.13
CA ALA A 431 19.48 -15.04 -6.42
C ALA A 431 18.44 -16.05 -5.92
N ASP A 432 18.23 -16.08 -4.60
CA ASP A 432 17.33 -17.04 -3.99
C ASP A 432 15.95 -16.91 -4.66
N GLU A 433 15.38 -18.03 -5.11
CA GLU A 433 14.06 -18.03 -5.74
C GLU A 433 12.99 -17.45 -4.79
N GLU A 434 13.26 -17.45 -3.48
CA GLU A 434 12.43 -16.83 -2.44
C GLU A 434 12.48 -15.29 -2.42
N ASP A 435 13.57 -14.69 -2.94
CA ASP A 435 13.76 -13.25 -3.10
C ASP A 435 13.01 -12.70 -4.31
N GLU A 436 12.58 -13.57 -5.24
CA GLU A 436 11.76 -13.17 -6.37
C GLU A 436 10.50 -12.48 -5.85
N GLU A 437 10.32 -11.22 -6.21
CA GLU A 437 9.07 -10.56 -5.90
C GLU A 437 7.96 -11.25 -6.70
N ILE A 438 6.78 -11.47 -6.09
CA ILE A 438 5.51 -11.79 -6.81
C ILE A 438 4.37 -10.82 -6.45
N TRP A 439 3.24 -10.93 -7.15
CA TRP A 439 2.04 -10.17 -6.81
C TRP A 439 1.16 -10.95 -5.84
N TRP A 440 0.67 -10.23 -4.83
CA TRP A 440 -0.25 -10.71 -3.81
C TRP A 440 -1.58 -9.98 -3.97
N ALA A 441 -2.69 -10.68 -3.90
CA ALA A 441 -4.02 -10.07 -3.93
C ALA A 441 -4.63 -10.05 -2.53
N TRP A 442 -5.20 -8.92 -2.14
CA TRP A 442 -5.97 -8.85 -0.92
C TRP A 442 -7.28 -9.65 -1.10
N GLU A 443 -7.65 -10.46 -0.12
CA GLU A 443 -8.83 -11.34 -0.20
C GLU A 443 -10.16 -10.60 0.02
N GLY A 444 -10.11 -9.34 0.46
CA GLY A 444 -11.30 -8.52 0.62
C GLY A 444 -11.84 -7.95 -0.69
N LYS A 445 -13.03 -7.35 -0.61
CA LYS A 445 -13.72 -6.75 -1.75
C LYS A 445 -14.23 -5.36 -1.39
N ILE A 446 -13.84 -4.35 -2.15
CA ILE A 446 -14.45 -3.02 -2.08
C ILE A 446 -15.40 -2.86 -3.25
N VAL A 447 -16.66 -2.54 -2.97
CA VAL A 447 -17.69 -2.30 -3.99
C VAL A 447 -18.09 -0.85 -3.93
N GLY A 448 -17.92 -0.14 -5.04
CA GLY A 448 -18.43 1.22 -5.17
C GLY A 448 -19.97 1.26 -5.18
N PHE A 449 -20.53 2.42 -4.87
CA PHE A 449 -21.95 2.71 -5.01
C PHE A 449 -22.16 4.18 -5.39
N ALA A 450 -23.20 4.47 -6.16
CA ALA A 450 -23.57 5.83 -6.57
C ALA A 450 -24.88 6.32 -5.93
N ASP A 451 -25.73 5.40 -5.46
CA ASP A 451 -27.01 5.74 -4.84
C ASP A 451 -26.78 6.31 -3.42
N TRP A 452 -27.25 7.52 -3.14
CA TRP A 452 -27.22 8.14 -1.80
C TRP A 452 -28.62 8.59 -1.38
#